data_AF-A0A222P9D1-F1
#
_entry.id   AF-A0A222P9D1-F1
#
_cell.length_a   1.000
_cell.length_b   1.000
_cell.length_c   1.000
_cell.angle_alpha   90.00
_cell.angle_beta   90.00
_cell.angle_gamma   90.00
#
_symmetry.space_group_name_H-M   'P 1'
#
loop_
_entity.id
_entity.type
_entity.pdbx_description
1 polymer ?
#
loop_
_entity_poly.entity_id
_entity_poly.type
_entity_poly.pdbx_seq_one_letter_code
_entity_poly.pdbx_strand_id
1 'polypeptide(L)'
;MKISDFDFELPKELIAQKAMEPRDSSKLLVLDKKEKTLEHRHFFNIIDYLKKGDVLVINRTKVIPARIFGHKKLYGDEIGALMECFLLNSARTLATQGVR
;
A
#
# COMPACT_ATOMS: atom_id res chain seq x y z
N MET A 1 -22.61 -10.38 14.17
CA MET A 1 -21.45 -9.66 14.72
C MET A 1 -21.78 -8.19 14.73
N LYS A 2 -21.64 -7.54 15.88
CA LYS A 2 -21.81 -6.10 16.03
C LYS A 2 -20.44 -5.44 15.91
N ILE A 3 -20.40 -4.19 15.46
CA ILE A 3 -19.15 -3.42 15.37
C ILE A 3 -18.48 -3.30 16.74
N SER A 4 -19.29 -3.17 17.79
CA SER A 4 -18.85 -3.12 19.19
C SER A 4 -18.05 -4.33 19.65
N ASP A 5 -18.17 -5.49 18.98
CA ASP A 5 -17.44 -6.70 19.35
C ASP A 5 -15.92 -6.59 19.07
N PHE A 6 -15.51 -5.52 18.38
CA PHE A 6 -14.12 -5.22 18.01
C PHE A 6 -13.60 -3.90 18.62
N ASP A 7 -14.37 -3.28 19.51
CA ASP A 7 -13.98 -2.04 20.17
C ASP A 7 -13.04 -2.32 21.36
N PHE A 8 -12.05 -1.44 21.57
CA PHE A 8 -11.09 -1.56 22.67
C PHE A 8 -10.53 -0.19 23.08
N GLU A 9 -10.12 -0.08 24.34
CA GLU A 9 -9.49 1.14 24.84
C GLU A 9 -8.09 1.32 24.23
N LEU A 10 -7.91 2.38 23.43
CA LEU A 10 -6.64 2.76 22.84
C LEU A 10 -6.25 4.19 23.25
N PRO A 11 -5.39 4.36 24.26
CA PRO A 11 -4.83 5.66 24.61
C PRO A 11 -4.11 6.30 23.40
N LYS A 12 -4.35 7.60 23.17
CA LYS A 12 -3.85 8.32 21.98
C LYS A 12 -2.33 8.36 21.92
N GLU A 13 -1.67 8.38 23.06
CA GLU A 13 -0.22 8.37 23.23
C GLU A 13 0.43 7.07 22.74
N LEU A 14 -0.33 5.96 22.65
CA LEU A 14 0.16 4.69 22.12
C LEU A 14 0.06 4.62 20.58
N ILE A 15 -0.54 5.61 19.93
CA ILE A 15 -0.60 5.70 18.46
C ILE A 15 0.69 6.35 17.96
N ALA A 16 1.53 5.54 17.31
CA ALA A 16 2.80 6.00 16.75
C ALA A 16 2.58 7.12 15.72
N GLN A 17 3.19 8.28 15.97
CA GLN A 17 3.14 9.45 15.08
C GLN A 17 4.27 9.44 14.03
N LYS A 18 5.33 8.68 14.29
CA LYS A 18 6.49 8.49 13.41
C LYS A 18 6.94 7.04 13.46
N ALA A 19 7.53 6.58 12.36
CA ALA A 19 8.18 5.28 12.33
C ALA A 19 9.42 5.26 13.24
N MET A 20 9.77 4.07 13.73
CA MET A 20 11.01 3.84 14.46
C MET A 20 12.18 3.76 13.48
N GLU A 21 13.35 4.24 13.89
CA GLU A 21 14.60 4.17 13.11
C GLU A 21 15.69 3.49 13.95
N PRO A 22 16.27 2.36 13.49
CA PRO A 22 15.98 1.66 12.24
C PRO A 22 14.61 0.95 12.26
N ARG A 23 13.99 0.78 11.09
CA ARG A 23 12.60 0.28 10.97
C ARG A 23 12.36 -1.10 11.61
N ASP A 24 13.35 -1.98 11.56
CA ASP A 24 13.31 -3.33 12.11
C ASP A 24 13.48 -3.40 13.63
N SER A 25 13.80 -2.29 14.30
CA SER A 25 13.81 -2.19 15.76
C SER A 25 12.41 -2.08 16.38
N SER A 26 11.36 -1.96 15.56
CA SER A 26 9.97 -1.96 16.00
C SER A 26 9.59 -3.23 16.77
N LYS A 27 8.63 -3.11 17.70
CA LYS A 27 8.13 -4.25 18.49
C LYS A 27 7.35 -5.21 17.61
N LEU A 28 7.55 -6.50 17.83
CA LEU A 28 6.80 -7.61 17.22
C LEU A 28 6.06 -8.36 18.32
N LEU A 29 4.72 -8.39 18.26
CA LEU A 29 3.90 -9.24 19.13
C LEU A 29 3.69 -10.57 18.42
N VAL A 30 4.19 -11.65 19.02
CA VAL A 30 4.02 -13.01 18.51
C VAL A 30 2.88 -13.67 19.29
N LEU A 31 1.89 -14.17 18.56
CA LEU A 31 0.74 -14.89 19.09
C LEU A 31 0.81 -16.33 18.61
N ASP A 32 0.98 -17.29 19.54
CA ASP A 32 0.78 -18.70 19.24
C ASP A 32 -0.71 -19.03 19.38
N LYS A 33 -1.37 -19.34 18.26
CA LYS A 33 -2.81 -19.65 18.26
C LYS A 33 -3.14 -20.99 18.93
N LYS A 34 -2.22 -21.96 18.91
CA LYS A 34 -2.43 -23.30 19.48
C LYS A 34 -2.23 -23.27 20.99
N GLU A 35 -1.09 -22.72 21.41
CA GLU A 35 -0.72 -22.65 22.83
C GLU A 35 -1.38 -21.46 23.55
N LYS A 36 -2.00 -20.53 22.80
CA LYS A 36 -2.61 -19.29 23.31
C LYS A 36 -1.63 -18.43 24.11
N THR A 37 -0.37 -18.45 23.73
CA THR A 37 0.70 -17.66 24.37
C THR A 37 0.98 -16.37 23.59
N LEU A 38 1.48 -15.38 24.33
CA LEU A 38 1.90 -14.09 23.80
C LEU A 38 3.37 -13.88 24.14
N GLU A 39 4.12 -13.35 23.17
CA GLU A 39 5.54 -13.08 23.31
C GLU A 39 5.89 -11.74 22.67
N HIS A 40 6.73 -10.97 23.36
CA HIS A 40 7.24 -9.70 22.87
C HIS A 40 8.65 -9.88 22.30
N ARG A 41 8.83 -9.50 21.05
CA ARG A 41 10.11 -9.51 20.32
C ARG A 41 10.33 -8.18 19.60
N HIS A 42 11.41 -8.08 18.85
CA HIS A 42 11.63 -7.03 17.88
C HIS A 42 11.48 -7.58 16.46
N PHE A 43 11.16 -6.71 15.49
CA PHE A 43 10.84 -7.13 14.13
C PHE A 43 12.02 -7.80 13.42
N PHE A 44 13.26 -7.45 13.74
CA PHE A 44 14.44 -8.17 13.23
C PHE A 44 14.47 -9.66 13.63
N ASN A 45 13.76 -10.08 14.69
CA ASN A 45 13.63 -11.50 15.08
C ASN A 45 12.65 -12.29 14.20
N ILE A 46 11.98 -11.67 13.22
CA ILE A 46 11.00 -12.36 12.36
C ILE A 46 11.59 -13.58 11.64
N ILE A 47 12.89 -13.56 11.36
CA ILE A 47 13.60 -14.67 10.72
C ILE A 47 13.56 -15.97 11.53
N ASP A 48 13.44 -15.89 12.85
CA ASP A 48 13.38 -17.05 13.75
C ASP A 48 12.05 -17.82 13.63
N TYR A 49 11.03 -17.20 13.03
CA TYR A 49 9.70 -17.77 12.87
C TYR A 49 9.41 -18.26 11.44
N LEU A 50 10.32 -18.00 10.50
CA LEU A 50 10.20 -18.46 9.11
C LEU A 50 10.99 -19.75 8.90
N LYS A 51 10.37 -20.74 8.26
CA LYS A 51 10.98 -22.02 7.96
C LYS A 51 11.32 -22.14 6.47
N LYS A 52 12.26 -23.03 6.16
CA LYS A 52 12.56 -23.36 4.77
C LYS A 52 11.30 -23.89 4.08
N GLY A 53 10.93 -23.25 2.97
CA GLY A 53 9.73 -23.57 2.20
C GLY A 53 8.56 -22.61 2.44
N ASP A 54 8.62 -21.75 3.45
CA ASP A 54 7.62 -20.70 3.65
C ASP A 54 7.71 -19.64 2.55
N VAL A 55 6.55 -19.05 2.21
CA VAL A 55 6.44 -17.99 1.19
C VAL A 55 5.98 -16.70 1.85
N LEU A 56 6.85 -15.69 1.83
CA LEU A 56 6.50 -14.35 2.29
C LEU A 56 5.87 -13.57 1.13
N VAL A 57 4.56 -13.34 1.20
CA VAL A 57 3.83 -12.54 0.22
C VAL A 57 3.89 -11.08 0.61
N ILE A 58 4.61 -10.27 -0.17
CA ILE A 58 4.75 -8.83 0.06
C ILE A 58 3.88 -8.07 -0.94
N ASN A 59 3.04 -7.19 -0.43
CA ASN A 59 2.29 -6.29 -1.29
C ASN A 59 3.20 -5.16 -1.81
N ARG A 60 3.25 -4.99 -3.13
CA ARG A 60 3.88 -3.83 -3.78
C ARG A 60 2.80 -3.00 -4.47
N THR A 61 2.40 -1.91 -3.83
CA THR A 61 1.44 -0.97 -4.42
C THR A 61 2.05 -0.26 -5.62
N LYS A 62 1.31 -0.17 -6.73
CA LYS A 62 1.67 0.60 -7.93
C LYS A 62 0.56 1.61 -8.23
N VAL A 63 0.92 2.88 -8.30
CA VAL A 63 -0.01 3.94 -8.72
C VAL A 63 -0.12 3.91 -10.25
N ILE A 64 -1.35 3.95 -10.76
CA ILE A 64 -1.62 4.15 -12.19
C ILE A 64 -1.68 5.67 -12.41
N PRO A 65 -0.79 6.25 -13.24
CA PRO A 65 -0.89 7.67 -13.59
C PRO A 65 -2.15 7.87 -14.43
N ALA A 66 -3.14 8.52 -13.84
CA ALA A 66 -4.45 8.74 -14.45
C ALA A 66 -4.70 10.21 -14.81
N ARG A 67 -3.77 11.11 -14.46
CA ARG A 67 -3.92 12.56 -14.64
C ARG A 67 -3.26 13.01 -15.95
N ILE A 68 -4.05 13.54 -16.87
CA ILE A 68 -3.59 14.01 -18.19
C ILE A 68 -3.92 15.50 -18.31
N PHE A 69 -2.95 16.28 -18.78
CA PHE A 69 -3.13 17.68 -19.13
C PHE A 69 -3.13 17.87 -20.64
N GLY A 70 -4.01 18.73 -21.13
CA GLY A 70 -4.04 19.11 -22.54
C GLY A 70 -4.61 20.52 -22.70
N HIS A 71 -4.51 21.06 -23.92
CA HIS A 71 -5.17 22.32 -24.25
C HIS A 71 -6.27 22.04 -25.27
N LYS A 72 -7.41 22.73 -25.14
CA LYS A 72 -8.42 22.73 -26.18
C LYS A 72 -7.81 23.38 -27.42
N LYS A 73 -7.75 22.65 -28.54
CA LYS A 73 -7.31 23.23 -29.82
C LYS A 73 -8.42 24.16 -30.35
N LEU A 74 -8.06 25.41 -30.69
CA LEU A 74 -8.95 26.35 -31.37
C LEU A 74 -8.71 26.30 -32.88
N TYR A 75 -9.46 27.08 -33.67
CA TYR A 75 -9.24 27.15 -35.13
C TYR A 75 -7.85 27.72 -35.42
N GLY A 76 -7.05 27.03 -36.25
CA GLY A 76 -5.65 27.41 -36.52
C GLY A 76 -4.68 26.91 -35.45
N ASP A 77 -3.63 27.72 -35.18
CA ASP A 77 -2.55 27.41 -34.22
C ASP A 77 -2.79 28.05 -32.84
N GLU A 78 -3.96 28.62 -32.59
CA GLU A 78 -4.32 29.21 -31.30
C GLU A 78 -4.53 28.13 -30.23
N ILE A 79 -3.84 28.30 -29.10
CA ILE A 79 -3.97 27.44 -27.92
C ILE A 79 -5.15 27.93 -27.09
N GLY A 80 -6.17 27.06 -26.94
CA GLY A 80 -7.32 27.32 -26.09
C GLY A 80 -7.10 26.92 -24.62
N ALA A 81 -8.20 26.83 -23.87
CA ALA A 81 -8.17 26.59 -22.43
C ALA A 81 -7.41 25.31 -22.02
N LEU A 82 -6.72 25.37 -20.88
CA LEU A 82 -6.12 24.21 -20.22
C LEU A 82 -7.24 23.27 -19.73
N MET A 83 -7.07 21.98 -19.99
CA MET A 83 -7.95 20.90 -19.56
C MET A 83 -7.17 19.89 -18.73
N GLU A 84 -7.81 19.42 -17.66
CA GLU A 84 -7.33 18.35 -16.79
C GLU A 84 -8.30 17.17 -16.87
N CYS A 85 -7.79 16.00 -17.25
CA CYS A 85 -8.57 14.78 -17.41
C CYS A 85 -8.06 13.69 -16.46
N PHE A 86 -8.99 12.96 -15.85
CA PHE A 86 -8.69 11.80 -15.02
C PHE A 86 -9.18 10.51 -15.68
N LEU A 87 -8.30 9.52 -15.76
CA LEU A 87 -8.63 8.18 -16.22
C LEU A 87 -9.35 7.43 -15.09
N LEU A 88 -10.67 7.28 -15.20
CA LEU A 88 -11.50 6.63 -14.19
C LEU A 88 -11.38 5.09 -14.22
N ASN A 89 -11.03 4.52 -15.38
CA ASN A 89 -10.89 3.09 -15.59
C ASN A 89 -9.58 2.80 -16.32
N SER A 90 -8.90 1.70 -15.97
CA SER A 90 -7.66 1.29 -16.65
C SER A 90 -7.85 1.25 -18.16
N ALA A 91 -7.05 2.02 -18.90
CA ALA A 91 -6.95 1.85 -20.34
C ALA A 91 -6.36 0.45 -20.58
N ARG A 92 -7.10 -0.43 -21.25
CA ARG A 92 -6.50 -1.65 -21.77
C ARG A 92 -5.40 -1.20 -22.71
N THR A 93 -4.15 -1.48 -22.36
CA THR A 93 -3.06 -1.39 -23.31
C THR A 93 -3.42 -2.34 -24.44
N LEU A 94 -3.87 -1.80 -25.58
CA LEU A 94 -3.80 -2.52 -26.83
C LEU A 94 -2.30 -2.75 -27.01
N ALA A 95 -1.83 -3.95 -26.67
CA ALA A 95 -0.52 -4.39 -27.09
C ALA A 95 -0.45 -4.11 -28.58
N THR A 96 0.40 -3.16 -28.96
CA THR A 96 0.73 -2.86 -30.33
C THR A 96 1.05 -4.18 -31.01
N GLN A 97 0.13 -4.66 -31.85
CA GLN A 97 0.49 -5.64 -32.86
C GLN A 97 1.52 -4.97 -33.76
N GLY A 98 2.76 -5.43 -33.61
CA GLY A 98 3.89 -5.38 -34.53
C GLY A 98 4.10 -4.14 -35.38
N VAL A 99 5.27 -3.50 -35.21
CA VAL A 99 6.18 -3.28 -36.34
C VAL A 99 7.63 -3.44 -35.83
N ARG A 100 8.25 -4.54 -36.27
CA ARG A 100 9.69 -4.87 -36.39
C ARG A 100 10.59 -4.80 -35.16
#